data_AF-A0A940YDP5-F1
#
_entry.id   AF-A0A940YDP5-F1
#
_cell.length_a   1.000
_cell.length_b   1.000
_cell.length_c   1.000
_cell.angle_alpha   90.00
_cell.angle_beta   90.00
_cell.angle_gamma   90.00
#
_symmetry.space_group_name_H-M   'P 1'
#
loop_
_entity.id
_entity.type
_entity.pdbx_description
1 polymer ?
#
loop_
_entity_poly.entity_id
_entity_poly.type
_entity_poly.pdbx_seq_one_letter_code
_entity_poly.pdbx_strand_id
1 'polypeptide(L)'
;MSTDDPDRRDLLQTLATIALASAAPAATAAPAAEPLPFVPTDAPEPGPAMLRAPLRQRSPGRPGQFGFLDGHWRIRHQRLRAGLGWDGFEGEASCFSVLGGLASVEELRIPARRFSGMGLRLLDVQQSLWHDVWVGAASGVLAGPGQPGSFEDGAGIFDSQDEEQGRPVIYRGVWDRITPRSCRWQQGSSHDGGRSWALNWSMDWERVG
;
A
#
# COMPACT_ATOMS: atom_id res chain seq x y z
N MET A 1 -0.78 31.00 24.06
CA MET A 1 -1.31 31.43 22.75
C MET A 1 -1.91 30.19 22.12
N SER A 2 -3.24 30.10 22.19
CA SER A 2 -4.03 28.91 21.87
C SER A 2 -4.23 28.82 20.35
N THR A 3 -4.04 27.64 19.78
CA THR A 3 -4.61 27.27 18.48
C THR A 3 -5.22 25.88 18.63
N ASP A 4 -6.27 25.83 19.44
CA ASP A 4 -7.30 24.82 19.31
C ASP A 4 -8.00 25.15 17.98
N ASP A 5 -7.58 24.47 16.91
CA ASP A 5 -8.10 24.64 15.56
C ASP A 5 -9.35 23.74 15.42
N PRO A 6 -10.56 24.31 15.46
CA PRO A 6 -11.80 23.54 15.46
C PRO A 6 -12.07 22.85 14.12
N ASP A 7 -11.44 23.29 13.03
CA ASP A 7 -11.66 22.76 11.68
C ASP A 7 -11.07 21.35 11.48
N ARG A 8 -10.15 20.92 12.36
CA ARG A 8 -9.59 19.56 12.33
C ARG A 8 -10.46 18.54 13.05
N ARG A 9 -11.42 18.98 13.87
CA ARG A 9 -12.40 18.13 14.58
C ARG A 9 -13.72 17.98 13.83
N ASP A 10 -14.03 18.89 12.91
CA ASP A 10 -15.30 18.92 12.17
C ASP A 10 -15.38 17.95 10.98
N LEU A 11 -14.33 17.18 10.68
CA LEU A 11 -14.38 16.17 9.61
C LEU A 11 -15.17 14.89 9.98
N LEU A 12 -15.77 14.82 11.18
CA LEU A 12 -16.48 13.63 11.67
C LEU A 12 -17.97 13.80 11.99
N GLN A 13 -18.59 14.97 11.78
CA GLN A 13 -20.02 15.11 12.02
C GLN A 13 -20.67 16.10 11.05
N THR A 14 -21.57 15.66 10.15
CA THR A 14 -22.90 16.28 10.00
C THR A 14 -23.90 15.32 9.33
N LEU A 15 -25.12 15.44 9.86
CA LEU A 15 -26.35 14.67 9.79
C LEU A 15 -27.09 14.60 8.44
N ALA A 16 -28.03 13.66 8.45
CA ALA A 16 -29.03 13.33 7.44
C ALA A 16 -29.99 14.49 7.07
N THR A 17 -30.40 14.52 5.81
CA THR A 17 -31.57 15.29 5.34
C THR A 17 -32.63 14.32 4.82
N ILE A 18 -33.84 14.40 5.38
CA ILE A 18 -35.03 13.65 4.95
C ILE A 18 -35.61 14.33 3.70
N ALA A 19 -35.68 13.60 2.59
CA ALA A 19 -36.48 13.97 1.42
C ALA A 19 -37.67 13.00 1.30
N LEU A 20 -38.88 13.52 1.45
CA LEU A 20 -40.12 12.83 1.08
C LEU A 20 -40.26 12.88 -0.45
N ALA A 21 -40.14 11.73 -1.10
CA ALA A 21 -40.44 11.58 -2.52
C ALA A 21 -41.46 10.46 -2.73
N SER A 22 -42.48 10.76 -3.54
CA SER A 22 -43.61 9.91 -3.90
C SER A 22 -43.19 8.58 -4.53
N ALA A 23 -43.78 7.48 -4.08
CA ALA A 23 -43.52 6.13 -4.58
C ALA A 23 -44.10 5.91 -5.99
N ALA A 24 -43.23 5.70 -6.97
CA ALA A 24 -43.55 4.94 -8.18
C ALA A 24 -43.36 3.44 -7.89
N PRO A 25 -44.07 2.52 -8.58
CA PRO A 25 -43.91 1.09 -8.32
C PRO A 25 -42.47 0.66 -8.70
N ALA A 26 -41.73 0.21 -7.69
CA ALA A 26 -40.39 -0.33 -7.88
C ALA A 26 -40.48 -1.59 -8.73
N ALA A 27 -39.89 -1.54 -9.93
CA ALA A 27 -39.51 -2.76 -10.61
C ALA A 27 -38.51 -3.47 -9.69
N THR A 28 -38.87 -4.67 -9.24
CA THR A 28 -37.98 -5.52 -8.43
C THR A 28 -36.79 -5.90 -9.30
N ALA A 29 -35.73 -5.09 -9.23
CA ALA A 29 -34.43 -5.51 -9.71
C ALA A 29 -34.06 -6.75 -8.90
N ALA A 30 -33.73 -7.84 -9.59
CA ALA A 30 -33.10 -8.98 -8.96
C ALA A 30 -31.92 -8.47 -8.11
N PRO A 31 -31.68 -9.00 -6.89
CA PRO A 31 -30.52 -8.61 -6.13
C PRO A 31 -29.30 -8.80 -7.02
N ALA A 32 -28.52 -7.73 -7.22
CA ALA A 32 -27.24 -7.86 -7.88
C ALA A 32 -26.48 -8.94 -7.12
N ALA A 33 -26.10 -10.02 -7.79
CA ALA A 33 -25.30 -11.06 -7.17
C ALA A 33 -24.10 -10.37 -6.53
N GLU A 34 -23.89 -10.58 -5.22
CA GLU A 34 -22.65 -10.14 -4.58
C GLU A 34 -21.51 -10.72 -5.42
N PRO A 35 -20.55 -9.90 -5.88
CA PRO A 35 -19.43 -10.40 -6.65
C PRO A 35 -18.77 -11.51 -5.83
N LEU A 36 -18.51 -12.65 -6.49
CA LEU A 36 -17.80 -13.75 -5.87
C LEU A 36 -16.50 -13.22 -5.24
N PRO A 37 -16.13 -13.67 -4.03
CA PRO A 37 -14.90 -13.23 -3.41
C PRO A 37 -13.73 -13.48 -4.36
N PHE A 38 -12.84 -12.50 -4.49
CA PHE A 38 -11.63 -12.64 -5.28
C PHE A 38 -10.74 -13.75 -4.68
N VAL A 39 -10.55 -14.86 -5.39
CA VAL A 39 -9.69 -15.99 -4.99
C VAL A 39 -8.71 -16.39 -6.10
N PRO A 40 -7.71 -15.56 -6.44
CA PRO A 40 -6.57 -16.02 -7.22
C PRO A 40 -5.74 -17.02 -6.40
N THR A 41 -5.45 -18.16 -7.01
CA THR A 41 -4.59 -19.21 -6.43
C THR A 41 -3.24 -19.33 -7.15
N ASP A 42 -3.08 -18.64 -8.27
CA ASP A 42 -1.85 -18.65 -9.04
C ASP A 42 -0.87 -17.58 -8.56
N ALA A 43 0.41 -17.83 -8.82
CA ALA A 43 1.47 -16.87 -8.53
C ALA A 43 1.29 -15.61 -9.39
N PRO A 44 1.32 -14.40 -8.79
CA PRO A 44 1.33 -13.17 -9.56
C PRO A 44 2.66 -13.00 -10.29
N GLU A 45 2.60 -12.42 -11.48
CA GLU A 45 3.80 -12.11 -12.28
C GLU A 45 4.57 -10.93 -11.66
N PRO A 46 5.89 -11.09 -11.42
CA PRO A 46 6.73 -10.00 -10.93
C PRO A 46 6.87 -8.91 -11.99
N GLY A 47 6.78 -7.65 -11.58
CA GLY A 47 7.03 -6.51 -12.44
C GLY A 47 8.50 -6.39 -12.86
N PRO A 48 8.79 -5.69 -13.97
CA PRO A 48 10.17 -5.49 -14.41
C PRO A 48 11.07 -4.87 -13.34
N ALA A 49 10.54 -3.94 -12.53
CA ALA A 49 11.29 -3.29 -11.45
C ALA A 49 11.62 -4.25 -10.29
N MET A 50 10.76 -5.25 -10.02
CA MET A 50 11.04 -6.31 -9.03
C MET A 50 12.29 -7.10 -9.45
N LEU A 51 12.40 -7.43 -10.73
CA LEU A 51 13.46 -8.29 -11.27
C LEU A 51 14.80 -7.58 -11.50
N ARG A 52 14.88 -6.26 -11.31
CA ARG A 52 16.12 -5.50 -11.52
C ARG A 52 17.18 -5.90 -10.49
N ALA A 53 18.47 -5.78 -10.85
CA ALA A 53 19.51 -5.83 -9.84
C ALA A 53 19.37 -4.64 -8.86
N PRO A 54 19.75 -4.79 -7.58
CA PRO A 54 19.84 -3.67 -6.64
C PRO A 54 20.68 -2.53 -7.19
N LEU A 55 20.16 -1.30 -7.09
CA LEU A 55 20.83 -0.13 -7.61
C LEU A 55 21.95 0.31 -6.66
N ARG A 56 23.13 0.55 -7.22
CA ARG A 56 24.27 1.12 -6.48
C ARG A 56 24.13 2.63 -6.27
N GLN A 57 23.43 3.30 -7.18
CA GLN A 57 23.14 4.72 -7.12
C GLN A 57 21.64 4.91 -7.31
N ARG A 58 21.05 5.75 -6.46
CA ARG A 58 19.63 6.06 -6.42
C ARG A 58 19.40 7.50 -6.84
N SER A 59 18.32 7.75 -7.56
CA SER A 59 17.80 9.07 -7.85
C SER A 59 17.39 9.76 -6.54
N PRO A 60 17.69 11.07 -6.37
CA PRO A 60 17.27 11.81 -5.19
C PRO A 60 15.74 11.84 -5.04
N GLY A 61 15.26 11.45 -3.87
CA GLY A 61 13.88 11.59 -3.44
C GLY A 61 13.45 13.05 -3.37
N ARG A 62 12.17 13.29 -3.66
CA ARG A 62 11.55 14.62 -3.66
C ARG A 62 10.20 14.58 -2.93
N PRO A 63 9.80 15.67 -2.25
CA PRO A 63 8.46 15.77 -1.67
C PRO A 63 7.37 15.49 -2.71
N GLY A 64 6.28 14.84 -2.30
CA GLY A 64 5.10 14.59 -3.13
C GLY A 64 5.23 13.40 -4.09
N GLN A 65 6.35 12.67 -4.12
CA GLN A 65 6.49 11.48 -4.98
C GLN A 65 5.51 10.35 -4.64
N PHE A 66 5.02 10.29 -3.39
CA PHE A 66 3.94 9.38 -2.98
C PHE A 66 2.53 9.95 -3.16
N GLY A 67 2.36 11.17 -3.69
CA GLY A 67 1.06 11.81 -3.87
C GLY A 67 0.09 11.04 -4.77
N PHE A 68 0.59 10.10 -5.59
CA PHE A 68 -0.26 9.19 -6.36
C PHE A 68 -1.14 8.29 -5.46
N LEU A 69 -0.72 8.03 -4.21
CA LEU A 69 -1.47 7.24 -3.24
C LEU A 69 -2.59 8.04 -2.56
N ASP A 70 -2.56 9.37 -2.53
CA ASP A 70 -3.53 10.15 -1.74
C ASP A 70 -4.97 9.86 -2.18
N GLY A 71 -5.85 9.44 -1.25
CA GLY A 71 -7.24 9.08 -1.53
C GLY A 71 -7.65 7.73 -0.94
N HIS A 72 -8.73 7.16 -1.49
CA HIS A 72 -9.31 5.89 -1.03
C HIS A 72 -9.16 4.80 -2.10
N TRP A 73 -8.95 3.56 -1.65
CA TRP A 73 -8.56 2.45 -2.52
C TRP A 73 -9.26 1.16 -2.17
N ARG A 74 -9.59 0.39 -3.20
CA ARG A 74 -9.80 -1.07 -3.11
C ARG A 74 -8.50 -1.76 -3.48
N ILE A 75 -8.20 -2.85 -2.79
CA ILE A 75 -6.95 -3.58 -2.96
C ILE A 75 -7.25 -5.07 -3.14
N ARG A 76 -6.69 -5.65 -4.19
CA ARG A 76 -6.67 -7.10 -4.40
C ARG A 76 -5.29 -7.63 -4.02
N HIS A 77 -5.24 -8.43 -2.97
CA HIS A 77 -4.03 -9.05 -2.47
C HIS A 77 -3.86 -10.46 -3.02
N GLN A 78 -2.62 -10.80 -3.34
CA GLN A 78 -2.14 -12.17 -3.51
C GLN A 78 -0.93 -12.34 -2.60
N ARG A 79 -1.02 -13.17 -1.56
CA ARG A 79 0.07 -13.40 -0.61
C ARG A 79 0.45 -14.87 -0.58
N LEU A 80 1.75 -15.15 -0.60
CA LEU A 80 2.26 -16.51 -0.43
C LEU A 80 2.14 -16.93 1.04
N ARG A 81 1.46 -18.05 1.27
CA ARG A 81 1.33 -18.68 2.59
C ARG A 81 2.33 -19.83 2.69
N ALA A 82 3.10 -19.87 3.78
CA ALA A 82 4.05 -20.95 4.02
C ALA A 82 3.36 -22.32 3.97
N GLY A 83 3.79 -23.18 3.02
CA GLY A 83 3.27 -24.53 2.83
C GLY A 83 1.85 -24.64 2.26
N LEU A 84 1.15 -23.52 1.99
CA LEU A 84 -0.25 -23.50 1.56
C LEU A 84 -0.48 -22.84 0.20
N GLY A 85 0.58 -22.39 -0.47
CA GLY A 85 0.50 -21.73 -1.78
C GLY A 85 -0.01 -20.29 -1.71
N TRP A 86 -0.45 -19.76 -2.86
CA TRP A 86 -0.92 -18.39 -2.98
C TRP A 86 -2.35 -18.20 -2.50
N ASP A 87 -2.59 -17.03 -1.92
CA ASP A 87 -3.84 -16.68 -1.28
C ASP A 87 -4.34 -15.31 -1.72
N GLY A 88 -5.50 -15.34 -2.37
CA GLY A 88 -6.27 -14.17 -2.77
C GLY A 88 -7.18 -13.63 -1.68
N PHE A 89 -7.18 -12.31 -1.50
CA PHE A 89 -8.16 -11.62 -0.64
C PHE A 89 -8.26 -10.13 -0.97
N GLU A 90 -9.36 -9.52 -0.54
CA GLU A 90 -9.61 -8.09 -0.73
C GLU A 90 -9.32 -7.28 0.53
N GLY A 91 -8.83 -6.07 0.34
CA GLY A 91 -8.61 -5.06 1.36
C GLY A 91 -8.95 -3.68 0.83
N GLU A 92 -8.76 -2.69 1.68
CA GLU A 92 -8.98 -1.29 1.36
C GLU A 92 -7.94 -0.43 2.07
N ALA A 93 -7.68 0.75 1.51
CA ALA A 93 -6.79 1.71 2.15
C ALA A 93 -7.29 3.15 1.99
N SER A 94 -6.93 3.97 2.97
CA SER A 94 -7.07 5.42 2.93
C SER A 94 -5.70 6.01 3.12
N CYS A 95 -5.28 6.87 2.19
CA CYS A 95 -3.95 7.45 2.21
C CYS A 95 -4.02 8.97 2.12
N PHE A 96 -3.11 9.65 2.79
CA PHE A 96 -2.97 11.09 2.68
C PHE A 96 -1.52 11.52 2.92
N SER A 97 -1.12 12.58 2.23
CA SER A 97 0.19 13.20 2.41
C SER A 97 0.12 14.34 3.43
N VAL A 98 1.17 14.48 4.24
CA VAL A 98 1.33 15.57 5.22
C VAL A 98 2.68 16.23 5.06
N LEU A 99 2.89 17.33 5.80
CA LEU A 99 4.16 18.08 5.82
C LEU A 99 4.62 18.52 4.42
N GLY A 100 3.69 19.01 3.59
CA GLY A 100 4.00 19.45 2.23
C GLY A 100 4.48 18.32 1.31
N GLY A 101 4.08 17.08 1.57
CA GLY A 101 4.47 15.91 0.79
C GLY A 101 5.78 15.25 1.24
N LEU A 102 6.31 15.61 2.41
CA LEU A 102 7.45 14.92 3.04
C LEU A 102 7.06 13.60 3.69
N ALA A 103 5.77 13.39 3.94
CA ALA A 103 5.26 12.17 4.55
C ALA A 103 3.98 11.72 3.84
N SER A 104 3.85 10.41 3.63
CA SER A 104 2.63 9.74 3.15
C SER A 104 2.20 8.72 4.20
N VAL A 105 0.96 8.84 4.65
CA VAL A 105 0.33 7.97 5.66
C VAL A 105 -0.74 7.15 4.98
N GLU A 106 -0.66 5.83 5.13
CA GLU A 106 -1.62 4.84 4.65
C GLU A 106 -2.23 4.14 5.85
N GLU A 107 -3.55 4.12 5.99
CA GLU A 107 -4.23 3.13 6.83
C GLU A 107 -4.80 2.03 5.92
N LEU A 108 -4.34 0.79 6.11
CA LEU A 108 -4.78 -0.40 5.40
C LEU A 108 -5.67 -1.26 6.28
N ARG A 109 -6.78 -1.75 5.72
CA ARG A 109 -7.77 -2.56 6.42
C ARG A 109 -8.15 -3.77 5.57
N ILE A 110 -8.28 -4.92 6.23
CA ILE A 110 -8.80 -6.17 5.65
C ILE A 110 -9.91 -6.67 6.58
N PRO A 111 -11.15 -6.16 6.44
CA PRO A 111 -12.24 -6.46 7.37
C PRO A 111 -12.53 -7.95 7.52
N ALA A 112 -12.52 -8.70 6.40
CA ALA A 112 -12.75 -10.15 6.39
C ALA A 112 -11.73 -10.95 7.22
N ARG A 113 -10.56 -10.37 7.50
CA ARG A 113 -9.49 -10.99 8.29
C ARG A 113 -9.27 -10.31 9.65
N ARG A 114 -10.12 -9.34 10.03
CA ARG A 114 -9.96 -8.52 11.23
C ARG A 114 -8.53 -7.95 11.36
N PHE A 115 -7.96 -7.55 10.23
CA PHE A 115 -6.59 -7.07 10.14
C PHE A 115 -6.58 -5.61 9.73
N SER A 116 -5.71 -4.83 10.37
CA SER A 116 -5.37 -3.49 9.93
C SER A 116 -3.92 -3.17 10.27
N GLY A 117 -3.40 -2.15 9.59
CA GLY A 117 -2.09 -1.59 9.86
C GLY A 117 -1.88 -0.30 9.09
N MET A 118 -0.67 0.22 9.18
CA MET A 118 -0.32 1.50 8.60
C MET A 118 1.01 1.41 7.85
N GLY A 119 1.00 1.93 6.62
CA GLY A 119 2.20 2.30 5.90
C GLY A 119 2.57 3.74 6.25
N LEU A 120 3.80 3.98 6.68
CA LEU A 120 4.33 5.30 6.95
C LEU A 120 5.56 5.51 6.08
N ARG A 121 5.47 6.43 5.12
CA ARG A 121 6.57 6.77 4.21
C ARG A 121 7.07 8.17 4.50
N LEU A 122 8.36 8.28 4.81
CA LEU A 122 9.00 9.55 5.19
C LEU A 122 10.18 9.84 4.26
N LEU A 123 10.31 11.08 3.80
CA LEU A 123 11.49 11.53 3.07
C LEU A 123 12.56 12.00 4.08
N ASP A 124 13.70 11.31 4.11
CA ASP A 124 14.92 11.85 4.70
C ASP A 124 15.46 12.93 3.76
N VAL A 125 15.27 14.20 4.13
CA VAL A 125 15.69 15.36 3.32
C VAL A 125 17.22 15.44 3.20
N GLN A 126 17.97 15.00 4.21
CA GLN A 126 19.42 15.05 4.20
C GLN A 126 20.00 13.99 3.29
N GLN A 127 19.46 12.76 3.33
CA GLN A 127 19.91 11.66 2.48
C GLN A 127 19.23 11.64 1.11
N SER A 128 18.17 12.42 0.93
CA SER A 128 17.31 12.39 -0.26
C SER A 128 16.80 10.98 -0.57
N LEU A 129 16.38 10.23 0.47
CA LEU A 129 15.83 8.88 0.34
C LEU A 129 14.49 8.78 1.08
N TRP A 130 13.59 8.00 0.51
CA TRP A 130 12.34 7.64 1.17
C TRP A 130 12.55 6.42 2.06
N HIS A 131 11.91 6.40 3.23
CA HIS A 131 11.85 5.25 4.12
C HIS A 131 10.40 4.77 4.20
N ASP A 132 10.12 3.52 3.80
CA ASP A 132 8.80 2.89 3.91
C ASP A 132 8.75 2.00 5.16
N VAL A 133 7.89 2.35 6.11
CA VAL A 133 7.76 1.67 7.42
C VAL A 133 6.38 1.07 7.55
N TRP A 134 6.29 -0.18 8.00
CA TRP A 134 5.03 -0.81 8.36
C TRP A 134 4.79 -0.78 9.88
N VAL A 135 3.54 -0.53 10.27
CA VAL A 135 3.05 -0.62 11.64
C VAL A 135 1.80 -1.51 11.65
N GLY A 136 1.87 -2.67 12.29
CA GLY A 136 0.70 -3.52 12.49
C GLY A 136 -0.19 -2.98 13.62
N ALA A 137 -1.51 -2.96 13.44
CA ALA A 137 -2.43 -2.46 14.49
C ALA A 137 -2.37 -3.29 15.79
N ALA A 138 -1.98 -4.57 15.69
CA ALA A 138 -1.81 -5.44 16.86
C ALA A 138 -0.62 -5.06 17.74
N SER A 139 0.45 -4.49 17.17
CA SER A 139 1.62 -4.04 17.94
C SER A 139 1.59 -2.54 18.23
N GLY A 140 1.14 -1.73 17.27
CA GLY A 140 1.20 -0.26 17.35
C GLY A 140 2.62 0.32 17.38
N VAL A 141 3.63 -0.49 17.04
CA VAL A 141 5.05 -0.12 17.10
C VAL A 141 5.67 -0.19 15.70
N LEU A 142 6.58 0.75 15.41
CA LEU A 142 7.38 0.76 14.19
C LEU A 142 8.24 -0.52 14.14
N ALA A 143 8.12 -1.29 13.05
CA ALA A 143 8.83 -2.55 12.89
C ALA A 143 10.35 -2.39 12.63
N GLY A 144 10.86 -1.16 12.55
CA GLY A 144 12.26 -0.84 12.29
C GLY A 144 12.43 0.56 11.70
N PRO A 145 13.62 0.90 11.17
CA PRO A 145 13.89 2.21 10.55
C PRO A 145 13.21 2.41 9.18
N GLY A 146 12.47 1.41 8.71
CA GLY A 146 11.87 1.39 7.36
C GLY A 146 12.84 0.92 6.30
N GLN A 147 12.29 0.56 5.15
CA GLN A 147 13.03 0.15 3.98
C GLN A 147 13.42 1.40 3.18
N PRO A 148 14.72 1.71 3.01
CA PRO A 148 15.14 2.87 2.24
C PRO A 148 14.98 2.64 0.73
N GLY A 149 14.57 3.67 0.01
CA GLY A 149 14.34 3.60 -1.42
C GLY A 149 14.13 4.94 -2.10
N SER A 150 13.88 4.87 -3.40
CA SER A 150 13.74 6.01 -4.30
C SER A 150 12.81 5.66 -5.45
N PHE A 151 12.41 6.67 -6.21
CA PHE A 151 11.66 6.48 -7.46
C PHE A 151 12.61 6.49 -8.65
N GLU A 152 12.56 5.44 -9.46
CA GLU A 152 13.45 5.14 -10.58
C GLU A 152 12.61 4.73 -11.78
N ASP A 153 12.73 5.44 -12.90
CA ASP A 153 11.99 5.15 -14.15
C ASP A 153 10.48 4.93 -13.96
N GLY A 154 9.86 5.70 -13.06
CA GLY A 154 8.43 5.61 -12.77
C GLY A 154 8.00 4.52 -11.78
N ALA A 155 8.95 3.81 -11.17
CA ALA A 155 8.69 2.83 -10.10
C ALA A 155 9.37 3.25 -8.79
N GLY A 156 8.69 3.07 -7.66
CA GLY A 156 9.31 3.19 -6.34
C GLY A 156 10.00 1.87 -5.98
N ILE A 157 11.32 1.88 -5.76
CA ILE A 157 12.10 0.67 -5.44
C ILE A 157 12.76 0.86 -4.07
N PHE A 158 12.42 -0.03 -3.15
CA PHE A 158 12.83 0.01 -1.76
C PHE A 158 13.52 -1.31 -1.42
N ASP A 159 14.77 -1.25 -0.97
CA ASP A 159 15.56 -2.44 -0.65
C ASP A 159 16.10 -2.34 0.78
N SER A 160 15.95 -3.41 1.57
CA SER A 160 16.64 -3.59 2.84
C SER A 160 17.48 -4.87 2.82
N GLN A 161 18.57 -4.85 3.59
CA GLN A 161 19.40 -6.02 3.83
C GLN A 161 19.10 -6.55 5.22
N ASP A 162 19.05 -7.87 5.34
CA ASP A 162 18.84 -8.59 6.59
C ASP A 162 19.61 -9.93 6.53
N GLU A 163 19.52 -10.70 7.61
CA GLU A 163 20.08 -12.04 7.68
C GLU A 163 19.04 -13.08 8.09
N GLU A 164 18.93 -14.15 7.31
CA GLU A 164 18.16 -15.32 7.69
C GLU A 164 19.13 -16.48 7.97
N GLN A 165 19.12 -16.97 9.22
CA GLN A 165 20.02 -18.05 9.66
C GLN A 165 21.51 -17.75 9.36
N GLY A 166 21.91 -16.48 9.52
CA GLY A 166 23.27 -16.01 9.25
C GLY A 166 23.63 -15.91 7.77
N ARG A 167 22.65 -15.97 6.86
CA ARG A 167 22.83 -15.77 5.42
C ARG A 167 22.21 -14.44 5.00
N PRO A 168 22.91 -13.62 4.20
CA PRO A 168 22.36 -12.37 3.70
C PRO A 168 21.09 -12.59 2.88
N VAL A 169 20.08 -11.78 3.15
CA VAL A 169 18.83 -11.67 2.40
C VAL A 169 18.60 -10.22 2.03
N ILE A 170 18.14 -9.99 0.81
CA ILE A 170 17.65 -8.69 0.39
C ILE A 170 16.13 -8.77 0.32
N TYR A 171 15.44 -7.91 1.06
CA TYR A 171 14.01 -7.70 0.88
C TYR A 171 13.79 -6.50 -0.02
N ARG A 172 12.79 -6.61 -0.89
CA ARG A 172 12.40 -5.55 -1.82
C ARG A 172 10.91 -5.30 -1.79
N GLY A 173 10.54 -4.04 -1.68
CA GLY A 173 9.21 -3.50 -1.98
C GLY A 173 9.26 -2.68 -3.25
N VAL A 174 8.30 -2.89 -4.16
CA VAL A 174 8.19 -2.16 -5.43
C VAL A 174 6.80 -1.58 -5.56
N TRP A 175 6.73 -0.29 -5.84
CA TRP A 175 5.54 0.38 -6.39
C TRP A 175 5.72 0.55 -7.89
N ASP A 176 4.85 -0.06 -8.70
CA ASP A 176 4.85 0.09 -10.16
C ASP A 176 3.43 0.21 -10.74
N ARG A 177 3.31 0.26 -12.07
CA ARG A 177 2.03 0.45 -12.78
C ARG A 177 1.25 1.66 -12.27
N ILE A 178 1.95 2.71 -11.88
CA ILE A 178 1.39 3.90 -11.25
C ILE A 178 0.64 4.72 -12.30
N THR A 179 -0.64 4.95 -12.07
CA THR A 179 -1.53 5.83 -12.83
C THR A 179 -2.37 6.67 -11.86
N PRO A 180 -3.13 7.67 -12.34
CA PRO A 180 -4.06 8.40 -11.48
C PRO A 180 -5.14 7.53 -10.81
N ARG A 181 -5.43 6.33 -11.35
CA ARG A 181 -6.54 5.46 -10.91
C ARG A 181 -6.08 4.11 -10.35
N SER A 182 -4.81 3.76 -10.51
CA SER A 182 -4.31 2.43 -10.14
C SER A 182 -2.82 2.47 -9.82
N CYS A 183 -2.37 1.53 -9.00
CA CYS A 183 -0.96 1.19 -8.88
C CYS A 183 -0.86 -0.28 -8.46
N ARG A 184 0.35 -0.81 -8.46
CA ARG A 184 0.63 -2.12 -7.90
C ARG A 184 1.79 -2.02 -6.91
N TRP A 185 1.63 -2.69 -5.79
CA TRP A 185 2.72 -2.92 -4.85
C TRP A 185 3.10 -4.40 -4.83
N GLN A 186 4.40 -4.69 -4.82
CA GLN A 186 4.93 -6.05 -4.76
C GLN A 186 6.05 -6.15 -3.73
N GLN A 187 6.12 -7.28 -3.04
CA GLN A 187 7.23 -7.63 -2.16
C GLN A 187 7.84 -8.97 -2.54
N GLY A 188 9.16 -9.02 -2.52
CA GLY A 188 9.93 -10.25 -2.66
C GLY A 188 11.21 -10.24 -1.85
N SER A 189 11.88 -11.40 -1.85
CA SER A 189 13.21 -11.57 -1.27
C SER A 189 14.20 -12.14 -2.29
N SER A 190 15.48 -11.85 -2.08
CA SER A 190 16.58 -12.45 -2.82
C SER A 190 17.61 -13.02 -1.86
N HIS A 191 18.00 -14.27 -2.12
CA HIS A 191 19.02 -15.01 -1.35
C HIS A 191 20.33 -15.17 -2.13
N ASP A 192 20.44 -14.52 -3.30
CA ASP A 192 21.55 -14.70 -4.23
C ASP A 192 22.19 -13.39 -4.69
N GLY A 193 22.03 -12.33 -3.88
CA GLY A 193 22.58 -11.00 -4.14
C GLY A 193 21.78 -10.18 -5.15
N GLY A 194 20.48 -10.47 -5.31
CA GLY A 194 19.59 -9.75 -6.21
C GLY A 194 19.63 -10.23 -7.66
N ARG A 195 20.14 -11.44 -7.93
CA ARG A 195 20.14 -12.04 -9.28
C ARG A 195 18.79 -12.68 -9.59
N SER A 196 18.14 -13.25 -8.58
CA SER A 196 16.79 -13.77 -8.65
C SER A 196 15.96 -13.29 -7.46
N TRP A 197 14.64 -13.23 -7.66
CA TRP A 197 13.69 -12.71 -6.70
C TRP A 197 12.53 -13.68 -6.50
N ALA A 198 12.28 -14.05 -5.25
CA ALA A 198 11.12 -14.82 -4.85
C ALA A 198 10.02 -13.86 -4.36
N LEU A 199 8.96 -13.72 -5.16
CA LEU A 199 7.81 -12.89 -4.80
C LEU A 199 7.02 -13.57 -3.68
N ASN A 200 6.60 -12.80 -2.67
CA ASN A 200 5.80 -13.29 -1.55
C ASN A 200 4.51 -12.49 -1.30
N TRP A 201 4.36 -11.31 -1.91
CA TRP A 201 3.14 -10.51 -1.84
C TRP A 201 2.99 -9.63 -3.08
N SER A 202 1.79 -9.57 -3.62
CA SER A 202 1.36 -8.59 -4.63
C SER A 202 0.05 -7.95 -4.18
N MET A 203 -0.11 -6.67 -4.47
CA MET A 203 -1.30 -5.88 -4.22
C MET A 203 -1.61 -5.05 -5.46
N ASP A 204 -2.75 -5.27 -6.09
CA ASP A 204 -3.27 -4.38 -7.13
C ASP A 204 -4.27 -3.41 -6.50
N TRP A 205 -4.00 -2.11 -6.66
CA TRP A 205 -4.75 -1.02 -6.07
C TRP A 205 -5.61 -0.34 -7.14
N GLU A 206 -6.89 -0.13 -6.83
CA GLU A 206 -7.85 0.59 -7.66
C GLU A 206 -8.48 1.73 -6.86
N ARG A 207 -8.40 2.96 -7.38
CA ARG A 207 -8.92 4.16 -6.72
C ARG A 207 -10.45 4.13 -6.66
N VAL A 208 -10.99 4.44 -5.49
CA VAL A 208 -12.41 4.66 -5.25
C VAL A 208 -12.71 6.14 -5.45
N GLY A 209 -13.61 6.47 -6.40
CA GLY A 209 -13.98 7.86 -6.72
C GLY A 209 -13.08 8.47 -7.76
#